data_AF-A0A956IEY5-F1
#
_entry.id   AF-A0A956IEY5-F1
#
_cell.length_a   1.000
_cell.length_b   1.000
_cell.length_c   1.000
_cell.angle_alpha   90.00
_cell.angle_beta   90.00
_cell.angle_gamma   90.00
#
_symmetry.space_group_name_H-M   'P 1'
#
loop_
_entity.id
_entity.type
_entity.pdbx_description
1 polymer ?
#
loop_
_entity_poly.entity_id
_entity_poly.type
_entity_poly.pdbx_seq_one_letter_code
_entity_poly.pdbx_strand_id
1 'polypeptide(L)'
;MTRPLIALLCLISLAGCTARGGYEERVVDLDDRGRELVRRTLTMIDEAITKSFLVAYPEKGACDYCDYQRICGPHELLRIRKKPALKQLDHLRDLP
;
A
#
# COMPACT_ATOMS: atom_id res chain seq x y z
N MET A 1 27.17 7.18 -20.15
CA MET A 1 26.72 8.42 -19.50
C MET A 1 25.27 8.73 -19.92
N THR A 2 24.30 7.94 -19.47
CA THR A 2 22.88 8.08 -19.83
C THR A 2 22.01 7.97 -18.57
N ARG A 3 22.42 8.71 -17.53
CA ARG A 3 21.72 8.82 -16.24
C ARG A 3 20.57 9.84 -16.15
N PRO A 4 20.25 10.72 -17.14
CA PRO A 4 19.20 11.72 -16.90
C PRO A 4 17.77 11.22 -17.18
N LEU A 5 17.59 10.13 -17.94
CA LEU A 5 16.25 9.62 -18.28
C LEU A 5 15.61 8.76 -17.17
N ILE A 6 16.41 8.12 -16.32
CA ILE A 6 15.92 7.33 -15.17
C ILE A 6 15.24 8.25 -14.13
N ALA A 7 15.74 9.48 -13.97
CA ALA A 7 15.16 10.43 -13.02
C ALA A 7 13.77 10.93 -13.46
N LEU A 8 13.49 10.95 -14.77
CA LEU A 8 12.21 11.46 -15.31
C LEU A 8 11.09 10.41 -15.26
N LEU A 9 11.42 9.12 -15.37
CA LEU A 9 10.48 8.00 -15.27
C LEU A 9 9.97 7.73 -13.84
N CYS A 10 10.68 8.25 -12.84
CA CYS A 10 10.34 8.09 -11.42
C CYS A 10 9.08 8.88 -10.99
N LEU A 11 8.57 9.79 -11.83
CA LEU A 11 7.40 10.64 -11.51
C LEU A 11 6.04 9.98 -11.83
N ILE A 12 6.01 8.84 -12.54
CA ILE A 12 4.75 8.18 -12.96
C ILE A 12 4.73 6.68 -12.56
N SER A 13 5.86 6.14 -12.08
CA SER A 13 6.00 4.78 -11.60
C SER A 13 6.04 4.79 -10.06
N LEU A 14 5.01 4.29 -9.39
CA LEU A 14 4.99 4.10 -7.93
C LEU A 14 5.88 2.89 -7.58
N ALA A 15 7.17 2.96 -7.92
CA ALA A 15 8.12 1.89 -7.70
C ALA A 15 8.55 1.86 -6.24
N GLY A 16 8.54 0.67 -5.66
CA GLY A 16 9.05 0.34 -4.34
C GLY A 16 10.57 0.52 -4.25
N CYS A 17 11.06 1.75 -4.39
CA CYS A 17 12.45 2.16 -4.22
C CYS A 17 12.88 2.16 -2.74
N THR A 18 12.47 1.15 -1.97
CA THR A 18 12.99 0.93 -0.63
C THR A 18 14.09 -0.11 -0.72
N ALA A 19 15.13 0.00 0.12
CA ALA A 19 16.19 -1.02 0.20
C ALA A 19 15.61 -2.44 0.42
N ARG A 20 14.43 -2.51 1.05
CA ARG A 20 13.69 -3.74 1.31
C ARG A 20 12.94 -4.28 0.09
N GLY A 21 12.54 -3.41 -0.83
CA GLY A 21 11.88 -3.73 -2.10
C GLY A 21 12.83 -4.00 -3.26
N GLY A 22 14.14 -4.08 -2.99
CA GLY A 22 15.14 -4.48 -4.00
C GLY A 22 15.36 -3.48 -5.13
N TYR A 23 14.85 -2.25 -5.02
CA TYR A 23 14.91 -1.24 -6.08
C TYR A 23 14.30 -1.72 -7.41
N GLU A 24 13.27 -2.56 -7.33
CA GLU A 24 12.61 -3.12 -8.51
C GLU A 24 11.62 -2.10 -9.11
N GLU A 25 11.63 -1.96 -10.43
CA GLU A 25 10.63 -1.19 -11.16
C GLU A 25 9.33 -1.99 -11.28
N ARG A 26 8.22 -1.36 -10.90
CA ARG A 26 6.87 -1.93 -11.06
C ARG A 26 6.07 -0.99 -11.95
N VAL A 27 5.82 -1.44 -13.18
CA VAL A 27 4.97 -0.70 -14.13
C VAL A 27 3.51 -1.00 -13.81
N VAL A 28 2.72 0.06 -13.64
CA VAL A 28 1.27 -0.01 -13.49
C VAL A 28 0.66 0.73 -14.67
N ASP A 29 0.02 0.00 -15.56
CA ASP A 29 -0.62 0.60 -16.74
C ASP A 29 -1.85 1.42 -16.32
N LEU A 30 -1.86 2.71 -16.67
CA LEU A 30 -2.98 3.62 -16.45
C LEU A 30 -3.87 3.72 -17.69
N ASP A 31 -4.32 2.56 -18.17
CA ASP A 31 -5.42 2.45 -19.13
C ASP A 31 -6.76 2.77 -18.44
N ASP A 32 -7.89 2.67 -19.16
CA ASP A 32 -9.20 3.01 -18.60
C ASP A 32 -9.54 2.16 -17.36
N ARG A 33 -9.14 0.88 -17.37
CA ARG A 33 -9.35 -0.03 -16.24
C ARG A 33 -8.45 0.32 -15.06
N GLY A 34 -7.16 0.56 -15.31
CA GLY A 34 -6.19 0.96 -14.30
C GLY A 34 -6.57 2.29 -13.64
N ARG A 35 -7.05 3.26 -14.43
CA ARG A 35 -7.56 4.55 -13.92
C ARG A 35 -8.77 4.36 -13.02
N GLU A 36 -9.69 3.48 -13.38
CA GLU A 36 -10.85 3.19 -12.55
C GLU A 36 -10.45 2.51 -11.22
N LEU A 37 -9.51 1.56 -11.26
CA LEU A 37 -8.98 0.91 -10.06
C LEU A 37 -8.25 1.90 -9.14
N VAL A 38 -7.41 2.77 -9.70
CA VAL A 38 -6.73 3.84 -8.96
C VAL A 38 -7.75 4.79 -8.34
N ARG A 39 -8.75 5.23 -9.10
CA ARG A 39 -9.82 6.12 -8.60
C ARG A 39 -10.55 5.48 -7.43
N ARG A 40 -10.97 4.22 -7.54
CA ARG A 40 -11.64 3.48 -6.45
C ARG A 40 -10.76 3.36 -5.21
N THR A 41 -9.48 3.07 -5.39
CA THR A 41 -8.50 2.97 -4.29
C THR A 41 -8.35 4.30 -3.57
N LEU A 42 -8.15 5.39 -4.31
CA LEU A 42 -7.98 6.73 -3.74
C LEU A 42 -9.24 7.23 -3.02
N THR A 43 -10.43 6.97 -3.57
CA THR A 43 -11.70 7.29 -2.89
C THR A 43 -11.81 6.57 -1.54
N MET A 44 -11.45 5.29 -1.47
CA MET A 44 -11.49 4.56 -0.20
C MET A 44 -10.48 5.11 0.84
N ILE A 45 -9.29 5.51 0.39
CA ILE A 45 -8.29 6.14 1.27
C ILE A 45 -8.82 7.48 1.80
N ASP A 46 -9.38 8.33 0.92
CA ASP A 46 -9.92 9.64 1.30
C ASP A 46 -11.06 9.53 2.33
N GLU A 47 -11.97 8.57 2.12
CA GLU A 47 -13.01 8.27 3.09
C GLU A 47 -12.46 7.82 4.44
N ALA A 48 -11.43 6.96 4.45
CA ALA A 48 -10.79 6.47 5.67
C ALA A 48 -10.11 7.61 6.43
N ILE A 49 -9.45 8.53 5.73
CA ILE A 49 -8.83 9.73 6.31
C ILE A 49 -9.91 10.62 6.92
N THR A 50 -10.98 10.90 6.17
CA THR A 50 -12.07 11.77 6.63
C THR A 50 -12.76 11.21 7.88
N LYS A 51 -12.91 9.89 7.96
CA LYS A 51 -13.48 9.19 9.13
C LYS A 51 -12.47 8.99 10.27
N SER A 52 -11.23 9.51 10.14
CA SER A 52 -10.14 9.30 11.10
C SER A 52 -9.87 7.81 11.40
N PHE A 53 -9.99 6.98 10.38
CA PHE A 53 -9.99 5.52 10.48
C PHE A 53 -8.78 4.91 9.78
N LEU A 54 -7.58 5.19 10.31
CA LEU A 54 -6.29 4.69 9.80
C LEU A 54 -5.71 3.62 10.73
N VAL A 55 -6.50 2.57 10.98
CA VAL A 55 -6.10 1.50 11.90
C VAL A 55 -5.15 0.51 11.22
N ALA A 56 -4.15 0.06 11.96
CA ALA A 56 -3.31 -1.05 11.52
C ALA A 56 -4.17 -2.31 11.30
N TYR A 57 -4.07 -2.88 10.09
CA TYR A 57 -4.68 -4.15 9.67
C TYR A 57 -3.74 -4.97 8.75
N PRO A 58 -2.49 -5.29 9.18
CA PRO A 58 -1.57 -6.14 8.43
C PRO A 58 -2.15 -7.50 8.04
N GLU A 59 -1.78 -7.95 6.85
CA GLU A 59 -1.94 -9.34 6.43
C GLU A 59 -0.96 -10.27 7.14
N LYS A 60 -1.17 -11.58 6.97
CA LYS A 60 -0.24 -12.60 7.47
C LYS A 60 1.16 -12.36 6.87
N GLY A 61 2.16 -12.18 7.73
CA GLY A 61 3.55 -11.91 7.33
C GLY A 61 3.88 -10.44 7.05
N ALA A 62 2.87 -9.54 7.00
CA ALA A 62 3.12 -8.13 6.68
C ALA A 62 3.98 -7.40 7.72
N CYS A 63 3.94 -7.83 8.99
CA CYS A 63 4.75 -7.24 10.05
C CYS A 63 6.25 -7.53 9.93
N ASP A 64 6.66 -8.59 9.22
CA ASP A 64 8.06 -9.04 9.15
C ASP A 64 8.96 -8.03 8.40
N TYR A 65 8.33 -7.21 7.55
CA TYR A 65 8.99 -6.18 6.76
C TYR A 65 8.45 -4.77 7.05
N CYS A 66 7.68 -4.59 8.13
CA CYS A 66 7.08 -3.31 8.48
C CYS A 66 8.02 -2.46 9.35
N ASP A 67 8.41 -1.27 8.88
CA ASP A 67 9.28 -0.36 9.64
C ASP A 67 8.64 0.18 10.93
N TYR A 68 7.31 0.14 11.01
CA TYR A 68 6.53 0.54 12.18
C TYR A 68 6.49 -0.55 13.27
N GLN A 69 7.06 -1.74 13.07
CA GLN A 69 7.06 -2.81 14.08
C GLN A 69 7.66 -2.35 15.42
N ARG A 70 8.69 -1.50 15.39
CA ARG A 70 9.31 -0.92 16.61
C ARG A 70 8.35 -0.03 17.40
N ILE A 71 7.34 0.54 16.74
CA ILE A 71 6.34 1.43 17.35
C ILE A 71 5.10 0.63 17.76
N CYS A 72 4.59 -0.23 16.88
CA CYS A 72 3.40 -1.05 17.15
C CYS A 72 3.66 -2.19 18.15
N GLY A 73 4.90 -2.64 18.26
CA GLY A 73 5.32 -3.80 19.03
C GLY A 73 5.12 -5.14 18.29
N PRO A 74 5.67 -6.24 18.83
CA PRO A 74 5.70 -7.55 18.15
C PRO A 74 4.35 -8.28 18.09
N HIS A 75 3.30 -7.73 18.70
CA HIS A 75 2.02 -8.41 18.92
C HIS A 75 0.84 -7.79 18.16
N GLU A 76 1.09 -6.95 17.14
CA GLU A 76 0.01 -6.29 16.40
C GLU A 76 -0.96 -7.30 15.74
N LEU A 77 -0.45 -8.42 15.22
CA LEU A 77 -1.29 -9.52 14.71
C LEU A 77 -2.25 -10.10 15.76
N LEU A 78 -1.88 -10.08 17.04
CA LEU A 78 -2.76 -10.52 18.12
C LEU A 78 -3.80 -9.45 18.47
N ARG A 79 -3.44 -8.16 18.35
CA ARG A 79 -4.36 -7.03 18.62
C ARG A 79 -5.46 -6.92 17.57
N ILE A 80 -5.14 -7.18 16.31
CA ILE A 80 -6.11 -7.11 15.20
C ILE A 80 -7.21 -8.15 15.33
N ARG A 81 -6.94 -9.33 15.88
CA ARG A 81 -7.96 -10.36 16.11
C ARG A 81 -9.11 -9.90 17.01
N LYS A 82 -8.91 -8.81 17.76
CA LYS A 82 -9.93 -8.20 18.63
C LYS A 82 -10.66 -7.03 17.96
N LYS A 83 -10.20 -6.58 16.79
CA LYS A 83 -10.81 -5.48 16.01
C LYS A 83 -11.87 -6.07 15.06
N PRO A 84 -12.94 -5.32 14.74
CA PRO A 84 -13.89 -5.74 13.72
C PRO A 84 -13.19 -5.90 12.36
N ALA A 85 -13.69 -6.85 11.56
CA ALA A 85 -13.19 -7.08 10.21
C ALA A 85 -13.39 -5.86 9.32
N LEU A 86 -12.41 -5.55 8.47
CA LEU A 86 -12.43 -4.41 7.56
C LEU A 86 -12.78 -4.85 6.14
N LYS A 87 -14.06 -5.09 5.89
CA LYS A 87 -14.56 -5.55 4.59
C LYS A 87 -14.09 -4.67 3.42
N GLN A 88 -13.99 -3.36 3.62
CA GLN A 88 -13.51 -2.43 2.59
C GLN A 88 -12.06 -2.69 2.20
N LEU A 89 -11.21 -3.03 3.17
CA LEU A 89 -9.80 -3.35 2.91
C LEU A 89 -9.65 -4.74 2.29
N ASP A 90 -10.48 -5.70 2.69
CA ASP A 90 -10.54 -7.02 2.06
C ASP A 90 -10.95 -6.88 0.59
N HIS A 91 -11.99 -6.09 0.29
CA HIS A 91 -12.39 -5.77 -1.08
C HIS A 91 -11.29 -5.08 -1.90
N LEU A 92 -10.46 -4.25 -1.27
CA LEU A 92 -9.35 -3.59 -1.95
C LEU A 92 -8.25 -4.58 -2.34
N ARG A 93 -7.98 -5.58 -1.50
CA ARG A 93 -6.99 -6.64 -1.75
C ARG A 93 -7.44 -7.64 -2.80
N ASP A 94 -8.75 -7.84 -2.91
CA ASP A 94 -9.37 -8.68 -3.92
C ASP A 94 -9.50 -7.96 -5.29
N LEU A 95 -9.06 -6.70 -5.40
CA LEU A 95 -9.01 -6.03 -6.69
C LEU A 95 -7.95 -6.70 -7.60
N PRO A 96 -8.25 -6.84 -8.90
CA PRO A 96 -7.38 -7.49 -9.86
C PRO A 96 -6.16 -6.65 -10.26
#